data_AF-A0A937UKT1-F1
#
_entry.id   AF-A0A937UKT1-F1
#
_cell.length_a   1.000
_cell.length_b   1.000
_cell.length_c   1.000
_cell.angle_alpha   90.00
_cell.angle_beta   90.00
_cell.angle_gamma   90.00
#
_symmetry.space_group_name_H-M   'P 1'
#
loop_
_entity.id
_entity.type
_entity.pdbx_description
1 polymer ?
#
loop_
_entity_poly.entity_id
_entity_poly.type
_entity_poly.pdbx_seq_one_letter_code
_entity_poly.pdbx_strand_id
1 'polypeptide(L)'
;MGQKATWQERVDAAIAEGKLWRAKEILQGNLRTRGYDLELYERFGQVLLEMGDTLEAGKYLFLSGVRCPEYDEAIELYLSRYARKAPRNLVGTFPRSARRANVADYPEAVRRVLRDLDTGAPGTAARPGGIPRRGSA
;
A
#
# COMPACT_ATOMS: atom_id res chain seq x y z
N MET A 1 6.24 -34.42 1.66
CA MET A 1 6.26 -33.23 2.54
C MET A 1 5.15 -32.30 2.08
N GLY A 2 4.10 -32.13 2.89
CA GLY A 2 2.96 -31.29 2.53
C GLY A 2 3.36 -29.83 2.51
N GLN A 3 3.44 -29.22 1.32
CA GLN A 3 3.50 -27.78 1.18
C GLN A 3 2.22 -27.25 1.82
N LYS A 4 2.35 -26.58 2.96
CA LYS A 4 1.23 -25.86 3.57
C LYS A 4 0.79 -24.85 2.53
N ALA A 5 -0.40 -25.04 1.94
CA ALA A 5 -0.96 -24.09 0.99
C ALA A 5 -0.86 -22.70 1.60
N THR A 6 0.06 -21.91 1.08
CA THR A 6 0.38 -20.61 1.62
C THR A 6 -0.82 -19.70 1.41
N TRP A 7 -0.96 -18.64 2.22
CA TRP A 7 -2.03 -17.67 1.99
C TRP A 7 -1.95 -17.08 0.58
N GLN A 8 -0.75 -17.05 -0.02
CA GLN A 8 -0.49 -16.67 -1.41
C GLN A 8 -1.26 -17.56 -2.39
N GLU A 9 -1.15 -18.89 -2.29
CA GLU A 9 -1.85 -19.83 -3.17
C GLU A 9 -3.37 -19.73 -3.04
N ARG A 10 -3.89 -19.52 -1.82
CA ARG A 10 -5.33 -19.38 -1.59
C ARG A 10 -5.89 -18.08 -2.15
N VAL A 11 -5.08 -17.02 -2.11
CA VAL A 11 -5.41 -15.73 -2.72
C VAL A 11 -5.34 -15.83 -4.24
N ASP A 12 -4.31 -16.46 -4.78
CA ASP A 12 -4.15 -16.65 -6.22
C ASP A 12 -5.29 -17.46 -6.83
N ALA A 13 -5.66 -18.57 -6.18
CA ALA A 13 -6.83 -19.36 -6.58
C ALA A 13 -8.12 -18.50 -6.55
N ALA A 14 -8.32 -17.70 -5.50
CA ALA A 14 -9.49 -16.84 -5.41
C ALA A 14 -9.50 -15.74 -6.49
N ILE A 15 -8.34 -15.17 -6.85
CA ILE A 15 -8.22 -14.19 -7.94
C ILE A 15 -8.50 -14.86 -9.29
N ALA A 16 -7.92 -16.05 -9.54
CA ALA A 16 -8.13 -16.83 -10.75
C ALA A 16 -9.61 -17.24 -10.93
N GLU A 17 -10.32 -17.49 -9.84
CA GLU A 17 -11.76 -17.74 -9.83
C GLU A 17 -12.62 -16.45 -9.96
N GLY A 18 -12.01 -15.27 -10.07
CA GLY A 18 -12.71 -13.97 -10.09
C GLY A 18 -13.34 -13.58 -8.74
N LYS A 19 -13.01 -14.28 -7.67
CA LYS A 19 -13.53 -14.07 -6.31
C LYS A 19 -12.61 -13.13 -5.52
N LEU A 20 -12.45 -11.89 -6.01
CA LEU A 20 -11.61 -10.87 -5.36
C LEU A 20 -12.02 -10.59 -3.90
N TRP A 21 -13.32 -10.63 -3.61
CA TRP A 21 -13.84 -10.51 -2.24
C TRP A 21 -13.30 -11.61 -1.31
N ARG A 22 -13.11 -12.83 -1.83
CA ARG A 22 -12.60 -13.96 -1.07
C ARG A 22 -11.10 -13.83 -0.82
N ALA A 23 -10.36 -13.38 -1.82
CA ALA A 23 -8.95 -13.02 -1.67
C ALA A 23 -8.76 -11.94 -0.58
N LYS A 24 -9.61 -10.91 -0.59
CA LYS A 24 -9.65 -9.86 0.44
C LYS A 24 -9.87 -10.45 1.84
N GLU A 25 -10.86 -11.32 2.03
CA GLU A 25 -11.11 -11.94 3.34
C GLU A 25 -9.93 -12.77 3.86
N ILE A 26 -9.30 -13.57 3.00
CA ILE A 26 -8.16 -14.42 3.37
C ILE A 26 -7.00 -13.53 3.85
N LEU A 27 -6.67 -12.49 3.08
CA LEU A 27 -5.61 -11.56 3.42
C LEU A 27 -5.94 -10.80 4.71
N GLN A 28 -7.16 -10.28 4.84
CA GLN A 28 -7.59 -9.56 6.03
C GLN A 28 -7.51 -10.43 7.30
N GLY A 29 -7.87 -11.71 7.19
CA GLY A 29 -7.71 -12.68 8.26
C GLY A 29 -6.24 -12.83 8.69
N ASN A 30 -5.34 -13.01 7.72
CA ASN A 30 -3.91 -13.14 8.01
C ASN A 30 -3.29 -11.84 8.54
N LEU A 31 -3.75 -10.67 8.10
CA LEU A 31 -3.30 -9.34 8.55
C LEU A 31 -3.60 -9.13 10.05
N ARG A 32 -4.71 -9.68 10.54
CA ARG A 32 -5.05 -9.69 11.98
C ARG A 32 -4.16 -10.64 12.77
N THR A 33 -3.75 -11.76 12.20
CA THR A 33 -2.98 -12.81 12.90
C THR A 33 -1.47 -12.58 12.86
N ARG A 34 -0.92 -12.15 11.71
CA ARG A 34 0.53 -11.95 11.48
C ARG A 34 1.02 -10.53 11.78
N GLY A 35 0.13 -9.54 11.86
CA GLY A 35 0.49 -8.18 12.22
C GLY A 35 1.00 -7.34 11.04
N TYR A 36 2.09 -6.59 11.26
CA TYR A 36 2.68 -5.69 10.26
C TYR A 36 3.66 -6.49 9.37
N ASP A 37 3.16 -6.95 8.22
CA ASP A 37 3.89 -7.77 7.24
C ASP A 37 3.81 -7.07 5.87
N LEU A 38 4.95 -6.69 5.31
CA LEU A 38 5.03 -5.85 4.11
C LEU A 38 4.44 -6.54 2.88
N GLU A 39 4.76 -7.83 2.70
CA GLU A 39 4.30 -8.63 1.56
C GLU A 39 2.78 -8.81 1.60
N LEU A 40 2.25 -8.99 2.81
CA LEU A 40 0.81 -9.13 3.02
C LEU A 40 0.05 -7.82 2.74
N TYR A 41 0.65 -6.68 3.08
CA TYR A 41 0.08 -5.35 2.79
C TYR A 41 0.14 -5.05 1.30
N GLU A 42 1.23 -5.40 0.63
CA GLU A 42 1.35 -5.25 -0.82
C GLU A 42 0.26 -6.07 -1.54
N ARG A 43 0.15 -7.37 -1.22
CA ARG A 43 -0.83 -8.23 -1.87
C ARG A 43 -2.27 -7.81 -1.58
N PHE A 44 -2.55 -7.30 -0.38
CA PHE A 44 -3.85 -6.74 -0.05
C PHE A 44 -4.17 -5.47 -0.83
N GLY A 45 -3.18 -4.59 -0.99
CA GLY A 45 -3.29 -3.40 -1.82
C GLY A 45 -3.57 -3.72 -3.29
N GLN A 46 -2.89 -4.73 -3.84
CA GLN A 46 -3.13 -5.21 -5.21
C GLN A 46 -4.57 -5.71 -5.40
N VAL A 47 -5.07 -6.55 -4.49
CA VAL A 47 -6.46 -7.04 -4.56
C VAL A 47 -7.46 -5.89 -4.49
N LEU A 48 -7.21 -4.88 -3.65
CA LEU A 48 -8.07 -3.69 -3.56
C LEU A 48 -8.03 -2.84 -4.85
N LEU A 49 -6.86 -2.71 -5.49
CA LEU A 49 -6.75 -2.06 -6.79
C LEU A 49 -7.61 -2.77 -7.84
N GLU A 50 -7.50 -4.10 -7.92
CA GLU A 50 -8.30 -4.92 -8.84
C GLU A 50 -9.81 -4.83 -8.55
N MET A 51 -10.18 -4.59 -7.29
CA MET A 51 -11.58 -4.35 -6.89
C MET A 51 -12.07 -2.93 -7.20
N GLY A 52 -11.17 -2.01 -7.59
CA GLY A 52 -11.49 -0.59 -7.81
C GLY A 52 -11.44 0.29 -6.55
N ASP A 53 -11.00 -0.25 -5.41
CA ASP A 53 -10.85 0.46 -4.15
C ASP A 53 -9.53 1.24 -4.08
N THR A 54 -9.28 2.14 -5.04
CA THR A 54 -7.98 2.82 -5.24
C THR A 54 -7.49 3.59 -4.00
N LEU A 55 -8.39 4.25 -3.26
CA LEU A 55 -8.03 5.00 -2.05
C LEU A 55 -7.58 4.06 -0.92
N GLU A 56 -8.30 2.96 -0.71
CA GLU A 56 -7.96 1.99 0.34
C GLU A 56 -6.70 1.22 -0.06
N ALA A 57 -6.57 0.85 -1.34
CA ALA A 57 -5.37 0.23 -1.87
C ALA A 57 -4.12 1.08 -1.66
N GLY A 58 -4.21 2.37 -1.97
CA GLY A 58 -3.11 3.33 -1.81
C GLY A 58 -2.53 3.37 -0.40
N LYS A 59 -3.38 3.21 0.63
CA LYS A 59 -2.95 3.12 2.03
C LYS A 59 -2.08 1.88 2.29
N TYR A 60 -2.50 0.71 1.81
CA TYR A 60 -1.79 -0.55 2.07
C TYR A 60 -0.51 -0.65 1.22
N LEU A 61 -0.56 -0.22 -0.04
CA LEU A 61 0.61 -0.11 -0.93
C LEU A 61 1.61 0.92 -0.43
N PHE A 62 1.12 2.04 0.13
CA PHE A 62 2.00 3.01 0.76
C PHE A 62 2.75 2.36 1.93
N LEU A 63 2.04 1.65 2.81
CA LEU A 63 2.57 1.00 4.01
C LEU A 63 3.46 -0.20 3.74
N SER A 64 3.29 -0.91 2.63
CA SER A 64 4.23 -1.95 2.19
C SER A 64 5.57 -1.35 1.74
N GLY A 65 5.59 -0.06 1.41
CA GLY A 65 6.78 0.66 0.97
C GLY A 65 7.12 0.47 -0.49
N VAL A 66 6.36 -0.37 -1.20
CA VAL A 66 6.54 -0.63 -2.62
C VAL A 66 6.13 0.61 -3.42
N ARG A 67 6.97 0.99 -4.38
CA ARG A 67 6.75 2.12 -5.29
C ARG A 67 6.87 1.59 -6.71
N CYS A 68 5.75 1.12 -7.23
CA CYS A 68 5.60 0.74 -8.62
C CYS A 68 4.74 1.78 -9.34
N PRO A 69 4.95 2.01 -10.66
CA PRO A 69 4.15 2.94 -11.44
C PRO A 69 2.65 2.66 -11.36
N GLU A 70 2.26 1.39 -11.28
CA GLU A 70 0.88 0.94 -11.14
C GLU A 70 0.25 1.33 -9.78
N TYR A 71 1.08 1.53 -8.75
CA TYR A 71 0.63 1.87 -7.40
C TYR A 71 0.71 3.36 -7.13
N ASP A 72 1.45 4.10 -7.96
CA ASP A 72 1.73 5.52 -7.75
C ASP A 72 0.43 6.33 -7.69
N GLU A 73 -0.49 6.11 -8.63
CA GLU A 73 -1.80 6.79 -8.64
C GLU A 73 -2.59 6.56 -7.36
N ALA A 74 -2.65 5.32 -6.88
CA ALA A 74 -3.35 4.97 -5.65
C ALA A 74 -2.71 5.59 -4.42
N ILE A 75 -1.39 5.53 -4.34
CA ILE A 75 -0.61 6.09 -3.24
C ILE A 75 -0.76 7.62 -3.22
N GLU A 76 -0.63 8.28 -4.36
CA GLU A 76 -0.80 9.72 -4.51
C GLU A 76 -2.22 10.15 -4.13
N LEU A 77 -3.25 9.40 -4.55
CA LEU A 77 -4.63 9.68 -4.18
C LEU A 77 -4.82 9.64 -2.65
N TYR A 78 -4.29 8.62 -2.00
CA TYR A 78 -4.32 8.47 -0.54
C TYR A 78 -3.56 9.60 0.16
N LEU A 79 -2.33 9.90 -0.25
CA LEU A 79 -1.52 10.97 0.34
C LEU A 79 -2.16 12.35 0.10
N SER A 80 -2.71 12.61 -1.09
CA SER A 80 -3.40 13.86 -1.39
C SER A 80 -4.64 14.05 -0.52
N ARG A 81 -5.35 12.95 -0.20
CA ARG A 81 -6.54 12.99 0.65
C ARG A 81 -6.21 13.27 2.12
N TYR A 82 -5.19 12.61 2.67
CA TYR A 82 -4.91 12.61 4.10
C TYR A 82 -3.68 13.43 4.50
N ALA A 83 -2.59 13.36 3.74
CA ALA A 83 -1.34 14.08 4.03
C ALA A 83 -1.48 15.59 3.80
N ARG A 84 -2.12 16.02 2.70
CA ARG A 84 -2.27 17.47 2.37
C ARG A 84 -3.12 18.22 3.38
N LYS A 85 -4.22 17.61 3.86
CA LYS A 85 -5.21 18.28 4.71
C LYS A 85 -4.89 18.17 6.20
N ALA A 86 -4.30 17.07 6.62
CA ALA A 86 -3.99 16.83 8.02
C ALA A 86 -2.78 15.88 8.16
N PRO A 87 -1.54 16.37 7.96
CA PRO A 87 -0.31 15.58 8.04
C PRO A 87 -0.21 14.75 9.33
N ARG A 88 -0.58 15.38 10.45
CA ARG A 88 -0.61 14.76 11.79
C ARG A 88 -1.62 13.62 11.94
N ASN A 89 -2.68 13.60 11.12
CA ASN A 89 -3.71 12.56 11.16
C ASN A 89 -3.39 11.37 10.25
N LEU A 90 -2.38 11.45 9.38
CA LEU A 90 -2.01 10.37 8.47
C LEU A 90 -1.70 9.08 9.24
N VAL A 91 -0.84 9.16 10.26
CA VAL A 91 -0.50 8.03 11.15
C VAL A 91 -1.75 7.51 11.90
N GLY A 92 -2.71 8.40 12.18
CA GLY A 92 -4.01 8.03 12.77
C GLY A 92 -4.86 7.13 11.87
N THR A 93 -4.70 7.24 10.55
CA THR A 93 -5.43 6.38 9.60
C THR A 93 -4.82 4.99 9.46
N PHE A 94 -3.59 4.76 9.92
CA PHE A 94 -2.91 3.48 9.79
C PHE A 94 -3.62 2.39 10.60
N PRO A 95 -3.61 1.14 10.12
CA PRO A 95 -4.15 0.03 10.89
C PRO A 95 -3.38 -0.11 12.21
N ARG A 96 -4.08 -0.60 13.24
CA ARG A 96 -3.54 -0.72 14.60
C ARG A 96 -2.22 -1.49 14.65
N SER A 97 -2.04 -2.48 13.77
CA SER A 97 -0.81 -3.27 13.65
C SER A 97 0.37 -2.42 13.18
N ALA A 98 0.20 -1.62 12.13
CA ALA A 98 1.23 -0.70 11.66
C ALA A 98 1.55 0.36 12.72
N ARG A 99 0.53 0.95 13.36
CA ARG A 99 0.72 1.93 14.46
C ARG A 99 1.51 1.38 15.66
N ARG A 100 1.51 0.06 15.86
CA ARG A 100 2.25 -0.62 16.93
C ARG A 100 3.66 -1.03 16.50
N ALA A 101 3.95 -1.06 15.20
CA ALA A 101 5.28 -1.29 14.68
C ALA A 101 6.17 -0.07 14.98
N ASN A 102 7.48 -0.28 15.11
CA ASN A 102 8.40 0.84 15.31
C ASN A 102 8.51 1.62 14.00
N VAL A 103 8.73 2.93 14.07
CA VAL A 103 9.02 3.74 12.89
C VAL A 103 10.26 3.21 12.15
N ALA A 104 11.20 2.59 12.87
CA ALA A 104 12.36 1.92 12.27
C ALA A 104 12.01 0.69 11.41
N ASP A 105 10.91 -0.01 11.71
CA ASP A 105 10.41 -1.16 10.93
C ASP A 105 9.70 -0.72 9.66
N TYR A 106 9.35 0.57 9.55
CA TYR A 106 8.74 1.07 8.34
C TYR A 106 9.73 1.09 7.17
N PRO A 107 9.26 0.79 5.97
CA PRO A 107 10.08 0.91 4.77
C PRO A 107 10.53 2.37 4.58
N GLU A 108 11.70 2.55 3.96
CA GLU A 108 12.34 3.86 3.83
C GLU A 108 11.44 4.89 3.15
N ALA A 109 10.67 4.47 2.15
CA ALA A 109 9.72 5.33 1.45
C ALA A 109 8.64 5.91 2.39
N VAL A 110 8.17 5.13 3.36
CA VAL A 110 7.19 5.60 4.37
C VAL A 110 7.87 6.53 5.36
N ARG A 111 9.05 6.15 5.86
CA ARG A 111 9.82 6.99 6.80
C ARG A 111 10.15 8.35 6.20
N ARG A 112 10.50 8.40 4.92
CA ARG A 112 10.81 9.64 4.19
C ARG A 112 9.60 10.58 4.17
N VAL A 113 8.43 10.06 3.80
CA VAL A 113 7.20 10.86 3.78
C VAL A 113 6.81 11.33 5.18
N LEU A 114 6.91 10.47 6.20
CA LEU A 114 6.62 10.87 7.58
C LEU A 114 7.57 11.98 8.08
N ARG A 115 8.86 11.87 7.78
CA ARG A 115 9.87 12.89 8.12
C ARG A 115 9.58 14.23 7.43
N ASP A 116 9.24 14.17 6.15
CA ASP A 116 8.95 15.34 5.34
C ASP A 116 7.70 16.08 5.85
N LEU A 117 6.65 15.33 6.20
CA LEU A 117 5.43 15.86 6.83
C LEU A 117 5.66 16.44 8.22
N ASP A 118 6.60 15.91 9.00
CA ASP A 118 6.99 16.46 10.31
C ASP A 118 7.79 17.77 10.18
N THR A 119 8.64 17.85 9.16
CA THR A 119 9.50 19.03 8.90
C THR A 119 8.73 20.17 8.22
N GLY A 120 7.49 19.94 7.74
CA GLY A 120 6.68 20.93 7.03
C GLY A 120 7.24 21.29 5.65
N ALA A 121 8.21 20.53 5.14
CA ALA A 121 8.71 20.69 3.80
C ALA A 121 7.65 20.15 2.81
N PRO A 122 7.41 20.79 1.66
CA PRO A 122 6.59 20.19 0.62
C PRO A 122 7.40 19.10 -0.07
N GLY A 123 7.40 17.88 0.48
CA GLY A 123 7.91 16.66 -0.15
C GLY A 123 7.07 16.30 -1.36
N THR A 124 7.32 17.04 -2.42
CA THR A 124 7.10 16.59 -3.77
C THR A 124 7.95 15.33 -3.93
N ALA A 125 7.28 14.19 -3.99
CA ALA A 125 7.85 12.96 -4.48
C ALA A 125 8.67 13.29 -5.73
N ALA A 126 9.97 13.11 -5.63
CA ALA A 126 10.85 13.14 -6.78
C ALA A 126 10.32 12.10 -7.76
N ARG A 127 9.70 12.55 -8.85
CA ARG A 127 9.29 11.72 -9.98
C ARG A 127 10.56 11.25 -10.69
N PRO A 128 10.93 9.96 -10.71
CA PRO A 128 11.89 9.46 -11.68
C PRO A 128 11.06 8.90 -12.85
N GLY A 129 10.61 9.78 -13.75
CA GLY A 129 9.76 9.31 -14.84
C GLY A 129 9.03 10.42 -15.57
N GLY A 130 9.78 11.33 -16.19
CA GLY A 130 9.25 12.00 -17.36
C GLY A 130 9.01 10.94 -18.43
N ILE A 131 7.75 10.71 -18.79
CA ILE A 131 7.44 10.05 -20.05
C ILE A 131 7.72 11.11 -21.12
N PRO A 132 8.76 10.99 -21.96
CA PRO A 132 8.82 11.83 -23.15
C PRO A 132 7.61 11.46 -23.99
N ARG A 133 6.64 12.38 -24.13
CA ARG A 133 5.67 12.29 -25.21
C ARG A 133 6.47 12.40 -26.51
N ARG A 134 6.78 11.25 -27.09
CA ARG A 134 7.34 11.10 -28.42
C ARG A 134 6.32 11.70 -29.39
N GLY A 135 6.77 12.70 -30.16
CA GLY A 135 5.96 13.37 -31.17
C GLY A 135 5.53 12.42 -32.29
N SER A 136 4.41 12.80 -32.90
CA SER A 136 3.91 12.45 -34.24
C SER A 136 2.82 13.49 -34.51
N ALA A 137 2.76 14.27 -35.57
CA ALA A 137 3.56 14.48 -36.77
C ALA A 137 3.26 15.93 -37.24
#